data_AF-A0A7S1Q986-F1
#
_entry.id   AF-A0A7S1Q986-F1
#
_cell.length_a   1.000
_cell.length_b   1.000
_cell.length_c   1.000
_cell.angle_alpha   90.00
_cell.angle_beta   90.00
_cell.angle_gamma   90.00
#
_symmetry.space_group_name_H-M   'P 1'
#
loop_
_entity.id
_entity.type
_entity.pdbx_description
1 polymer ?
#
loop_
_entity_poly.entity_id
_entity_poly.type
_entity_poly.pdbx_seq_one_letter_code
_entity_poly.pdbx_strand_id
1 'polypeptide(L)'
;YRECKMIVMQRLIKVDGKVRIDTFYPAGFMDVVQIEKTKENFRLLYDTKGRFVLHKVVKDEASYKLCRVRKVHKGAKGIPYAVTHDGRTLRYPDPDVKVNDTVRVDIASGKMLDHVKFEPGNVV
;
A
#
# COMPACT_ATOMS: atom_id res chain seq x y z
N TYR A 1 -13.86 -15.15 -16.21
CA TYR A 1 -14.64 -14.93 -14.97
C TYR A 1 -14.75 -16.19 -14.09
N ARG A 2 -15.27 -17.32 -14.61
CA ARG A 2 -15.41 -18.58 -13.84
C ARG A 2 -14.09 -19.07 -13.22
N GLU A 3 -13.01 -19.10 -13.99
CA GLU A 3 -11.67 -19.51 -13.53
C GLU A 3 -11.10 -18.56 -12.48
N CYS A 4 -11.23 -17.24 -12.69
CA CYS A 4 -10.83 -16.23 -11.71
C CYS A 4 -11.52 -16.49 -10.35
N LYS A 5 -12.83 -16.76 -10.37
CA LYS A 5 -13.59 -17.09 -9.16
C LYS A 5 -13.05 -18.37 -8.50
N MET A 6 -12.70 -19.39 -9.27
CA MET A 6 -12.12 -20.62 -8.71
C MET A 6 -10.78 -20.35 -8.01
N ILE A 7 -9.89 -19.57 -8.61
CA ILE A 7 -8.57 -19.24 -8.04
C ILE A 7 -8.72 -18.40 -6.76
N VAL A 8 -9.56 -17.36 -6.81
CA VAL A 8 -9.78 -16.45 -5.70
C VAL A 8 -10.44 -17.16 -4.50
N MET A 9 -11.38 -18.08 -4.75
CA MET A 9 -12.04 -18.87 -3.71
C MET A 9 -11.11 -19.86 -3.01
N GLN A 10 -10.00 -20.27 -3.66
CA GLN A 10 -8.97 -21.09 -3.03
C GLN A 10 -8.10 -20.31 -2.02
N ARG A 11 -8.35 -19.00 -1.81
CA ARG A 11 -7.63 -18.15 -0.84
C ARG A 11 -6.13 -18.00 -1.13
N LEU A 12 -5.71 -18.22 -2.38
CA LEU A 12 -4.32 -18.17 -2.81
C LEU A 12 -3.80 -16.75 -3.07
N ILE A 13 -4.71 -15.79 -3.25
CA ILE A 13 -4.41 -14.40 -3.60
C ILE A 13 -4.46 -13.54 -2.34
N LYS A 14 -3.38 -12.83 -2.07
CA LYS A 14 -3.29 -11.81 -1.03
C LYS A 14 -3.06 -10.44 -1.63
N VAL A 15 -3.72 -9.43 -1.06
CA VAL A 15 -3.45 -8.02 -1.36
C VAL A 15 -3.08 -7.34 -0.05
N ASP A 16 -1.92 -6.69 -0.03
CA ASP A 16 -1.33 -6.09 1.16
C ASP A 16 -1.34 -7.05 2.37
N GLY A 17 -0.88 -8.29 2.14
CA GLY A 17 -0.78 -9.34 3.16
C GLY A 17 -2.12 -9.96 3.60
N LYS A 18 -3.26 -9.42 3.17
CA LYS A 18 -4.60 -9.94 3.50
C LYS A 18 -5.15 -10.81 2.37
N VAL A 19 -5.66 -11.98 2.71
CA VAL A 19 -6.35 -12.86 1.75
C VAL A 19 -7.60 -12.16 1.22
N ARG A 20 -7.74 -12.08 -0.10
CA ARG A 20 -8.92 -11.51 -0.76
C ARG A 20 -9.65 -12.59 -1.54
N ILE A 21 -10.94 -12.74 -1.25
CA ILE A 21 -11.85 -13.70 -1.90
C ILE A 21 -12.85 -13.04 -2.86
N ASP A 22 -12.86 -11.71 -2.89
CA ASP A 22 -13.73 -10.94 -3.78
C ASP A 22 -13.02 -10.71 -5.11
N THR A 23 -13.67 -11.11 -6.20
CA THR A 23 -13.18 -10.91 -7.57
C THR A 23 -13.21 -9.45 -8.01
N PHE A 24 -14.02 -8.61 -7.38
CA PHE A 24 -14.14 -7.18 -7.67
C PHE A 24 -13.50 -6.29 -6.61
N TYR A 25 -12.60 -6.86 -5.79
CA TYR A 25 -11.85 -6.07 -4.82
C TYR A 25 -11.04 -4.97 -5.53
N PRO A 26 -11.18 -3.68 -5.14
CA PRO A 26 -10.45 -2.59 -5.77
C PRO A 26 -8.98 -2.64 -5.31
N ALA A 27 -8.10 -3.11 -6.19
CA ALA A 27 -6.66 -3.01 -6.00
C ALA A 27 -6.13 -1.74 -6.70
N GLY A 28 -5.39 -0.93 -5.95
CA GLY A 28 -4.99 0.42 -6.35
C GLY A 28 -3.49 0.59 -6.62
N PHE A 29 -3.11 1.83 -6.88
CA PHE A 29 -1.70 2.22 -7.00
C PHE A 29 -0.93 1.89 -5.72
N MET A 30 0.29 1.37 -5.87
CA MET A 30 1.19 0.90 -4.81
C MET A 30 0.75 -0.36 -4.03
N ASP A 31 -0.40 -0.94 -4.30
CA ASP A 31 -0.83 -2.21 -3.67
C ASP A 31 0.13 -3.34 -4.03
N VAL A 32 0.39 -4.22 -3.06
CA VAL A 32 1.20 -5.42 -3.26
C VAL A 32 0.29 -6.64 -3.36
N VAL A 33 0.30 -7.29 -4.52
CA VAL A 33 -0.41 -8.54 -4.80
C VAL A 33 0.56 -9.70 -4.67
N GLN A 34 0.22 -10.68 -3.84
CA GLN A 34 1.06 -11.85 -3.58
C GLN A 34 0.31 -13.13 -3.92
N ILE A 35 1.01 -14.03 -4.61
CA ILE A 35 0.49 -15.36 -4.97
C ILE A 35 1.33 -16.40 -4.24
N GLU A 36 0.74 -17.04 -3.23
CA GLU A 36 1.50 -17.96 -2.36
C GLU A 36 2.06 -19.17 -3.11
N LYS A 37 1.29 -19.71 -4.06
CA LYS A 37 1.62 -20.93 -4.78
C LYS A 37 2.84 -20.77 -5.69
N THR A 38 2.95 -19.62 -6.36
CA THR A 38 4.09 -19.30 -7.25
C THR A 38 5.20 -18.55 -6.54
N LYS A 39 4.98 -18.11 -5.30
CA LYS A 39 5.90 -17.27 -4.51
C LYS A 39 6.26 -15.96 -5.23
N GLU A 40 5.37 -15.49 -6.09
CA GLU A 40 5.55 -14.24 -6.83
C GLU A 40 4.81 -13.10 -6.13
N ASN A 41 5.45 -11.93 -6.14
CA ASN A 41 4.91 -10.69 -5.63
C ASN A 41 4.90 -9.66 -6.76
N PHE A 42 3.81 -8.91 -6.85
CA PHE A 42 3.61 -7.86 -7.84
C PHE A 42 3.20 -6.58 -7.13
N ARG A 43 3.70 -5.45 -7.61
CA ARG A 43 3.26 -4.12 -7.20
C ARG A 43 2.55 -3.44 -8.35
N LEU A 44 1.40 -2.84 -8.06
CA LEU A 44 0.63 -2.07 -9.02
C LEU A 44 1.25 -0.68 -9.20
N LEU A 45 1.78 -0.41 -10.39
CA LEU A 45 2.37 0.87 -10.77
C LEU A 45 1.72 1.41 -12.04
N TYR A 46 1.92 2.71 -12.31
CA TYR A 46 1.55 3.31 -13.57
C TYR A 46 2.71 3.23 -14.57
N ASP A 47 2.41 2.82 -15.80
CA ASP A 47 3.29 3.00 -16.95
C ASP A 47 3.30 4.48 -17.39
N THR A 48 4.29 4.85 -18.19
CA THR A 48 4.42 6.13 -18.91
C THR A 48 3.17 6.57 -19.67
N LYS A 49 2.30 5.62 -20.05
CA LYS A 49 1.01 5.88 -20.71
C LYS A 49 -0.19 5.99 -19.75
N GLY A 50 0.04 6.02 -18.44
CA GLY A 50 -1.01 6.12 -17.41
C GLY A 50 -1.84 4.84 -17.19
N ARG A 51 -1.35 3.69 -17.65
CA ARG A 51 -2.02 2.39 -17.48
C ARG A 51 -1.45 1.66 -16.27
N PHE A 52 -2.27 0.86 -15.58
CA PHE A 52 -1.77 -0.03 -14.54
C PHE A 52 -0.91 -1.15 -15.16
N VAL A 53 0.26 -1.37 -14.55
CA VAL A 53 1.17 -2.48 -14.86
C VAL A 53 1.51 -3.20 -13.57
N LEU A 54 1.61 -4.53 -13.67
CA LEU A 54 2.10 -5.38 -12.58
C LEU A 54 3.63 -5.45 -12.66
N HIS A 55 4.29 -4.77 -11.74
CA HIS A 55 5.75 -4.83 -11.61
C HIS A 55 6.14 -5.95 -10.65
N LYS A 56 6.96 -6.90 -11.09
CA LYS A 56 7.43 -8.00 -10.24
C LYS A 56 8.45 -7.47 -9.23
N VAL A 57 8.21 -7.73 -7.94
CA VAL A 57 9.05 -7.24 -6.83
C VAL A 57 9.61 -8.40 -6.00
N VAL A 58 10.76 -8.17 -5.38
CA VAL A 58 11.40 -9.13 -4.46
C VAL A 58 10.62 -9.18 -3.14
N LYS A 59 10.74 -10.28 -2.39
CA LYS A 59 10.02 -10.48 -1.12
C LYS A 59 10.25 -9.36 -0.10
N ASP A 60 11.47 -8.84 -0.01
CA ASP A 60 11.81 -7.78 0.95
C ASP A 60 11.13 -6.47 0.57
N GLU A 61 11.07 -6.16 -0.72
CA GLU A 61 10.35 -4.99 -1.21
C GLU A 61 8.83 -5.14 -1.06
N ALA A 62 8.32 -6.35 -1.25
CA ALA A 62 6.92 -6.70 -1.04
C ALA A 62 6.47 -6.60 0.43
N SER A 63 7.40 -6.49 1.38
CA SER A 63 7.05 -6.34 2.81
C SER A 63 6.55 -4.94 3.16
N TYR A 64 6.89 -3.93 2.35
CA TYR A 64 6.52 -2.55 2.60
C TYR A 64 5.76 -1.92 1.42
N LYS A 65 5.10 -0.80 1.72
CA LYS A 65 4.34 0.01 0.77
C LYS A 65 4.62 1.49 1.00
N LEU A 66 4.69 2.27 -0.08
CA LEU A 66 4.78 3.72 0.01
C LEU A 66 3.38 4.31 -0.04
N CYS A 67 3.07 5.14 0.96
CA CYS A 67 1.77 5.73 1.17
C CYS A 67 1.90 7.24 1.30
N ARG A 68 1.45 7.98 0.27
CA ARG A 68 1.32 9.44 0.38
C ARG A 68 0.30 9.84 1.45
N VAL A 69 0.67 10.79 2.29
CA VAL A 69 -0.17 11.40 3.34
C VAL A 69 -1.11 12.41 2.70
N ARG A 70 -2.41 12.19 2.88
CA ARG A 70 -3.47 13.09 2.39
C ARG A 70 -3.85 14.15 3.41
N LYS A 71 -3.85 13.78 4.70
CA LYS A 71 -4.28 14.66 5.80
C LYS A 71 -3.58 14.25 7.10
N VAL A 72 -3.26 15.22 7.95
CA VAL A 72 -2.79 14.99 9.34
C VAL A 72 -3.70 15.76 10.28
N HIS A 73 -4.31 15.06 11.24
CA HIS A 73 -5.29 15.64 12.18
C HIS A 73 -5.10 15.06 13.58
N LYS A 74 -5.68 15.72 14.59
CA LYS A 74 -5.77 15.19 15.96
C LYS A 74 -7.14 14.56 16.17
N GLY A 75 -7.17 13.33 16.68
CA GLY A 75 -8.39 12.58 16.96
C GLY A 75 -8.87 12.78 18.39
N ALA A 76 -9.80 11.92 18.82
CA ALA A 76 -10.24 11.87 20.20
C ALA A 76 -9.05 11.72 21.16
N LYS A 77 -9.11 12.40 22.31
CA LYS A 77 -8.02 12.46 23.31
C LYS A 77 -6.73 13.13 22.80
N GLY A 78 -6.81 13.92 21.73
CA GLY A 78 -5.67 14.67 21.20
C GLY A 78 -4.64 13.84 20.43
N ILE A 79 -4.93 12.56 20.15
CA ILE A 79 -4.00 11.63 19.50
C ILE A 79 -3.79 12.04 18.03
N PRO A 80 -2.57 12.35 17.59
CA PRO A 80 -2.30 12.67 16.18
C PRO A 80 -2.44 11.42 15.30
N TYR A 81 -3.03 11.59 14.12
CA TYR A 81 -3.12 10.56 13.10
C TYR A 81 -2.94 11.13 11.69
N ALA A 82 -2.31 10.35 10.83
CA ALA A 82 -2.15 10.64 9.41
C ALA A 82 -3.08 9.73 8.58
N VAL A 83 -3.81 10.32 7.64
CA VAL A 83 -4.64 9.60 6.66
C VAL A 83 -3.87 9.51 5.36
N THR A 84 -3.73 8.30 4.84
CA THR A 84 -3.03 8.02 3.58
C THR A 84 -4.01 7.98 2.40
N HIS A 85 -3.49 8.09 1.18
CA HIS A 85 -4.31 7.98 -0.04
C HIS A 85 -4.98 6.61 -0.20
N ASP A 86 -4.35 5.55 0.34
CA ASP A 86 -4.85 4.17 0.41
C ASP A 86 -5.94 3.98 1.48
N GLY A 87 -6.39 5.05 2.13
CA GLY A 87 -7.44 4.99 3.15
C GLY A 87 -6.99 4.44 4.51
N ARG A 88 -5.69 4.17 4.70
CA ARG A 88 -5.14 3.78 6.02
C ARG A 88 -5.00 5.00 6.94
N THR A 89 -5.25 4.77 8.22
CA THR A 89 -5.03 5.74 9.30
C THR A 89 -3.84 5.30 10.17
N LEU A 90 -2.76 6.06 10.12
CA LEU A 90 -1.56 5.82 10.91
C LEU A 90 -1.64 6.66 12.19
N ARG A 91 -1.67 6.00 13.35
CA ARG A 91 -1.66 6.66 14.66
C ARG A 91 -0.24 6.96 15.09
N TYR A 92 -0.06 8.08 15.79
CA TYR A 92 1.25 8.55 16.23
C TYR A 92 2.27 8.59 15.07
N PRO A 93 1.95 9.31 13.97
CA PRO A 93 2.95 9.57 12.95
C PRO A 93 4.10 10.39 13.55
N ASP A 94 5.27 10.33 12.92
CA ASP A 94 6.39 11.20 13.28
C ASP A 94 5.95 12.68 13.22
N PRO A 95 6.31 13.52 14.21
CA PRO A 95 5.95 14.94 14.24
C PRO A 95 6.33 15.73 12.98
N ASP A 96 7.37 15.29 12.25
CA ASP A 96 7.85 15.93 11.03
C ASP A 96 6.99 15.63 9.80
N VAL A 97 6.10 14.63 9.87
CA VAL A 97 5.25 14.22 8.75
C VAL A 97 4.18 15.26 8.47
N LYS A 98 4.20 15.80 7.25
CA LYS A 98 3.25 16.78 6.75
C LYS A 98 2.36 16.20 5.65
N VAL A 99 1.38 17.00 5.24
CA VAL A 99 0.53 16.67 4.10
C VAL A 99 1.37 16.64 2.83
N ASN A 100 1.11 15.67 1.95
CA ASN A 100 1.85 15.36 0.72
C ASN A 100 3.18 14.61 0.89
N ASP A 101 3.69 14.44 2.11
CA ASP A 101 4.84 13.58 2.36
C ASP A 101 4.49 12.11 2.06
N THR A 102 5.51 11.31 1.80
CA THR A 102 5.37 9.87 1.55
C THR A 102 5.88 9.08 2.73
N VAL A 103 5.04 8.19 3.26
CA VAL A 103 5.39 7.32 4.39
C VAL A 103 5.61 5.90 3.89
N ARG A 104 6.71 5.28 4.32
CA ARG A 104 6.94 3.85 4.13
C ARG A 104 6.26 3.09 5.25
N VAL A 105 5.29 2.26 4.88
CA VAL A 105 4.47 1.47 5.80
C VAL A 105 4.85 0.00 5.68
N ASP A 106 5.09 -0.64 6.81
CA ASP A 106 5.19 -2.09 6.88
C ASP A 106 3.80 -2.72 6.71
N ILE A 107 3.66 -3.62 5.74
CA ILE A 107 2.36 -4.21 5.39
C ILE A 107 1.87 -5.14 6.51
N ALA A 108 2.78 -5.83 7.19
CA ALA A 108 2.44 -6.81 8.22
C ALA A 108 1.93 -6.14 9.51
N SER A 109 2.69 -5.16 10.03
CA SER A 109 2.33 -4.45 11.27
C SER A 109 1.41 -3.26 11.06
N GLY A 110 1.35 -2.72 9.84
CA GLY A 110 0.64 -1.48 9.53
C GLY A 110 1.28 -0.24 10.16
N LYS A 111 2.51 -0.35 10.66
CA LYS A 111 3.25 0.77 11.27
C LYS A 111 4.08 1.50 10.21
N MET A 112 4.31 2.78 10.48
CA MET A 112 5.27 3.58 9.75
C MET A 112 6.69 3.13 10.10
N LEU A 113 7.52 2.93 9.08
CA LEU A 113 8.94 2.66 9.21
C LEU A 113 9.74 3.96 9.04
N ASP A 114 9.60 4.58 7.87
CA ASP A 114 10.32 5.78 7.47
C ASP A 114 9.36 6.77 6.80
N HIS A 115 9.79 8.02 6.63
CA HIS A 115 9.08 9.02 5.83
C HIS A 115 10.04 9.79 4.93
N VAL A 116 9.51 10.30 3.83
CA VAL A 116 10.21 11.15 2.85
C VAL A 116 9.42 12.44 2.69
N LYS A 117 10.09 13.57 2.90
CA LYS A 117 9.50 14.90 2.83
C LYS A 117 9.24 15.31 1.37
N PHE A 118 8.14 16.03 1.16
CA PHE A 118 7.84 16.64 -0.13
C PHE A 118 8.56 18.00 -0.25
N GLU A 119 9.75 17.99 -0.84
CA GLU A 119 10.60 19.16 -1.00
C GLU A 119 11.31 19.19 -2.37
N PRO A 120 11.77 20.37 -2.83
CA PRO A 120 12.50 20.49 -4.09
C PRO A 120 13.78 19.64 -4.07
N GLY A 121 14.00 18.89 -5.16
CA GLY A 121 15.16 18.00 -5.30
C GLY A 121 14.84 16.51 -5.12
N ASN A 122 13.64 16.18 -4.60
CA ASN A 122 13.18 14.79 -4.51
C ASN A 122 12.46 14.35 -5.80
N VAL A 123 12.65 13.08 -6.16
CA VAL A 123 11.97 12.46 -7.31
C VAL A 123 10.50 12.21 -6.95
N VAL A 124 9.60 12.56 -7.88
CA VAL A 124 8.14 12.45 -7.73
C VAL A 124 7.60 11.30 -8.56
#